data_AF-A0A952NST5-F1
#
_entry.id   AF-A0A952NST5-F1
#
_cell.length_a   1.000
_cell.length_b   1.000
_cell.length_c   1.000
_cell.angle_alpha   90.00
_cell.angle_beta   90.00
_cell.angle_gamma   90.00
#
_symmetry.space_group_name_H-M   'P 1'
#
loop_
_entity.id
_entity.type
_entity.pdbx_description
1 polymer ?
#
loop_
_entity_poly.entity_id
_entity_poly.type
_entity_poly.pdbx_seq_one_letter_code
_entity_poly.pdbx_strand_id
1 'polypeptide(L)'
;MAVLFRVHWLSVTIWGTKEYGLKMWQEWFEGVLGPMQAVGHGGRGFKSLFKALLEAKLYADPIAQAGNEGNPYFGLELPGSACDAVPDKLLQEFVIVLERWEKARITRLDLAWDGTPFTPEQVKEAVELEQMRSYLRREKMLYSISPYEKREDGQIGTSSLRLGSSQSTRMLRVYDKHGPVRLEMQTRAERADMIARDVLVKLPQLWVDRAISHLRDYVDFIEQETEKLLPWWNAFVNNQARAMKTVSDARTIELNRMLAWVDNQVSPTLSVLADVVGSQAIEAFVVSGRRKRGHKFNALLEASAKGGKAHGSSEEE
;
A
#
# COMPACT_ATOMS: atom_id res chain seq x y z
N MET A 1 8.94 -9.73 20.08
CA MET A 1 7.87 -9.68 19.05
C MET A 1 8.55 -9.79 17.70
N ALA A 2 8.05 -10.62 16.79
CA ALA A 2 8.68 -10.79 15.48
C ALA A 2 8.42 -9.57 14.59
N VAL A 3 9.45 -9.04 13.95
CA VAL A 3 9.29 -7.96 12.96
C VAL A 3 8.68 -8.54 11.69
N LEU A 4 7.63 -7.91 11.16
CA LEU A 4 6.87 -8.41 10.02
C LEU A 4 7.19 -7.60 8.75
N PHE A 5 7.73 -8.26 7.73
CA PHE A 5 8.03 -7.64 6.43
C PHE A 5 6.88 -7.74 5.42
N ARG A 6 6.66 -6.66 4.64
CA ARG A 6 5.72 -6.64 3.51
C ARG A 6 6.11 -5.63 2.42
N VAL A 7 5.61 -5.87 1.20
CA VAL A 7 5.52 -4.84 0.15
C VAL A 7 4.35 -3.92 0.47
N HIS A 8 4.60 -2.62 0.55
CA HIS A 8 3.60 -1.62 0.96
C HIS A 8 3.23 -0.63 -0.15
N TRP A 9 3.92 -0.65 -1.28
CA TRP A 9 3.50 0.09 -2.47
C TRP A 9 4.20 -0.47 -3.70
N LEU A 10 3.49 -0.61 -4.80
CA LEU A 10 4.08 -0.92 -6.10
C LEU A 10 3.47 -0.01 -7.17
N SER A 11 4.31 0.73 -7.89
CA SER A 11 3.90 1.43 -9.11
C SER A 11 4.78 1.03 -10.28
N VAL A 12 4.16 0.78 -11.42
CA VAL A 12 4.82 0.32 -12.64
C VAL A 12 4.31 1.13 -13.82
N THR A 13 5.22 1.56 -14.70
CA THR A 13 4.90 2.05 -16.03
C THR A 13 5.18 0.93 -17.04
N ILE A 14 4.21 0.61 -17.88
CA ILE A 14 4.31 -0.44 -18.90
C ILE A 14 4.02 0.20 -20.26
N TRP A 15 4.89 -0.04 -21.24
CA TRP A 15 4.71 0.47 -22.59
C TRP A 15 3.76 -0.45 -23.35
N GLY A 16 2.57 0.07 -23.65
CA GLY A 16 1.46 -0.65 -24.23
C GLY A 16 0.20 0.21 -24.24
N THR A 17 -0.84 -0.23 -24.95
CA THR A 17 -2.11 0.50 -25.00
C THR A 17 -2.90 0.32 -23.71
N LYS A 18 -3.92 1.18 -23.52
CA LYS A 18 -4.90 1.05 -22.44
C LYS A 18 -5.58 -0.32 -22.43
N GLU A 19 -5.96 -0.83 -23.60
CA GLU A 19 -6.65 -2.12 -23.76
C GLU A 19 -5.74 -3.26 -23.32
N TYR A 20 -4.44 -3.16 -23.60
CA TYR A 20 -3.45 -4.10 -23.09
C TYR A 20 -3.37 -4.05 -21.57
N GLY A 21 -3.30 -2.86 -20.98
CA GLY A 21 -3.26 -2.70 -19.53
C GLY A 21 -4.50 -3.22 -18.80
N LEU A 22 -5.70 -3.04 -19.36
CA LEU A 22 -6.93 -3.60 -18.81
C LEU A 22 -6.95 -5.13 -18.90
N LYS A 23 -6.45 -5.72 -19.99
CA LYS A 23 -6.30 -7.18 -20.10
C LYS A 23 -5.27 -7.72 -19.10
N MET A 24 -4.14 -7.05 -18.93
CA MET A 24 -3.17 -7.43 -17.90
C MET A 24 -3.78 -7.36 -16.50
N TRP A 25 -4.59 -6.34 -16.21
CA TRP A 25 -5.30 -6.26 -14.94
C TRP A 25 -6.25 -7.45 -14.73
N GLN A 26 -7.05 -7.77 -15.74
CA GLN A 26 -7.99 -8.89 -15.71
C GLN A 26 -7.29 -10.21 -15.39
N GLU A 27 -6.14 -10.46 -16.02
CA GLU A 27 -5.37 -11.69 -15.83
C GLU A 27 -4.72 -11.75 -14.43
N TRP A 28 -4.06 -10.67 -14.02
CA TRP A 28 -3.17 -10.71 -12.85
C TRP A 28 -3.84 -10.32 -11.54
N PHE A 29 -4.81 -9.41 -11.55
CA PHE A 29 -5.25 -8.75 -10.32
C PHE A 29 -6.76 -8.74 -10.12
N GLU A 30 -7.57 -8.90 -11.16
CA GLU A 30 -9.04 -8.82 -11.03
C GLU A 30 -9.61 -9.88 -10.07
N GLY A 31 -9.05 -11.09 -10.06
CA GLY A 31 -9.48 -12.14 -9.15
C GLY A 31 -9.33 -11.80 -7.66
N VAL A 32 -8.45 -10.86 -7.31
CA VAL A 32 -8.14 -10.49 -5.92
C VAL A 32 -8.60 -9.06 -5.58
N LEU A 33 -8.44 -8.14 -6.51
CA LEU A 33 -8.71 -6.71 -6.33
C LEU A 33 -9.98 -6.23 -7.07
N GLY A 34 -10.70 -7.14 -7.72
CA GLY A 34 -11.91 -6.83 -8.46
C GLY A 34 -11.64 -6.14 -9.81
N PRO A 35 -12.70 -5.93 -10.62
CA PRO A 35 -12.56 -5.36 -11.95
C PRO A 35 -12.20 -3.87 -11.88
N MET A 36 -11.46 -3.41 -12.88
CA MET A 36 -11.16 -1.99 -13.08
C MET A 36 -12.39 -1.23 -13.56
N GLN A 37 -12.60 -0.04 -13.00
CA GLN A 37 -13.73 0.82 -13.33
C GLN A 37 -13.27 2.21 -13.71
N ALA A 38 -13.77 2.71 -14.84
CA ALA A 38 -13.48 4.06 -15.29
C ALA A 38 -14.06 5.09 -14.30
N VAL A 39 -13.23 6.06 -13.92
CA VAL A 39 -13.63 7.12 -12.98
C VAL A 39 -14.29 8.31 -13.71
N GLY A 40 -14.16 8.38 -15.04
CA GLY A 40 -14.72 9.47 -15.87
C GLY A 40 -13.86 10.73 -15.94
N HIS A 41 -12.72 10.76 -15.25
CA HIS A 41 -11.70 11.80 -15.38
C HIS A 41 -10.30 11.19 -15.33
N GLY A 42 -9.30 11.98 -15.75
CA GLY A 42 -7.89 11.60 -15.70
C GLY A 42 -7.20 11.92 -14.37
N GLY A 43 -5.87 11.80 -14.36
CA GLY A 43 -5.04 12.15 -13.20
C GLY A 43 -3.55 11.97 -13.49
N ARG A 44 -2.69 12.72 -12.78
CA ARG A 44 -1.22 12.62 -12.89
C ARG A 44 -0.67 12.68 -14.32
N GLY A 45 -1.25 13.54 -15.17
CA GLY A 45 -0.83 13.68 -16.56
C GLY A 45 -1.43 12.66 -17.53
N PHE A 46 -2.42 11.89 -17.12
CA PHE A 46 -3.17 10.95 -17.95
C PHE A 46 -4.61 11.41 -18.15
N LYS A 47 -5.18 11.14 -19.33
CA LYS A 47 -6.58 11.47 -19.66
C LYS A 47 -7.56 10.48 -19.05
N SER A 48 -7.15 9.22 -18.88
CA SER A 48 -8.00 8.14 -18.39
C SER A 48 -7.48 7.58 -17.06
N LEU A 49 -8.38 7.45 -16.08
CA LEU A 49 -8.12 6.77 -14.81
C LEU A 49 -9.17 5.67 -14.59
N PHE A 50 -8.67 4.50 -14.19
CA PHE A 50 -9.46 3.38 -13.71
C PHE A 50 -9.10 3.07 -12.27
N LYS A 51 -10.09 2.63 -11.49
CA LYS A 51 -9.94 2.21 -10.10
C LYS A 51 -10.53 0.83 -9.88
N ALA A 52 -9.89 0.05 -9.02
CA ALA A 52 -10.40 -1.21 -8.48
C ALA A 52 -10.53 -1.12 -6.96
N LEU A 53 -10.75 -2.26 -6.27
CA LEU A 53 -10.83 -2.28 -4.81
C LEU A 53 -9.53 -1.83 -4.15
N LEU A 54 -9.62 -1.39 -2.89
CA LEU A 54 -8.47 -0.96 -2.07
C LEU A 54 -7.63 0.15 -2.71
N GLU A 55 -8.26 0.99 -3.54
CA GLU A 55 -7.67 2.13 -4.26
C GLU A 55 -6.53 1.75 -5.23
N ALA A 56 -6.50 0.51 -5.71
CA ALA A 56 -5.65 0.15 -6.84
C ALA A 56 -6.09 0.90 -8.11
N LYS A 57 -5.13 1.35 -8.92
CA LYS A 57 -5.38 2.26 -10.06
C LYS A 57 -4.64 1.84 -11.31
N LEU A 58 -5.25 2.15 -12.44
CA LEU A 58 -4.63 2.15 -13.76
C LEU A 58 -4.80 3.53 -14.39
N TYR A 59 -3.68 4.19 -14.71
CA TYR A 59 -3.63 5.46 -15.44
C TYR A 59 -3.28 5.17 -16.90
N ALA A 60 -4.07 5.67 -17.85
CA ALA A 60 -3.87 5.41 -19.27
C ALA A 60 -4.13 6.66 -20.12
N ASP A 61 -3.74 6.60 -21.39
CA ASP A 61 -3.86 7.69 -22.34
C ASP A 61 -3.11 8.95 -21.85
N PRO A 62 -1.77 8.92 -21.79
CA PRO A 62 -0.97 10.05 -21.32
C PRO A 62 -1.28 11.31 -22.13
N ILE A 63 -1.39 12.45 -21.45
CA ILE A 63 -1.50 13.76 -22.08
C ILE A 63 -0.14 14.01 -22.72
N ALA A 64 -0.10 14.08 -24.06
CA ALA A 64 1.13 14.29 -24.82
C ALA A 64 1.93 15.46 -24.22
N GLN A 65 3.13 15.17 -23.72
CA GLN A 65 4.12 16.20 -23.44
C GLN A 65 4.85 16.47 -24.75
N ALA A 66 5.06 17.76 -25.08
CA ALA A 66 5.78 18.16 -26.29
C ALA A 66 7.09 17.35 -26.42
N GLY A 67 7.21 16.55 -27.49
CA GLY A 67 8.37 15.69 -27.74
C GLY A 67 8.17 14.18 -27.50
N ASN A 68 7.01 13.73 -26.98
CA ASN A 68 6.71 12.32 -26.73
C ASN A 68 5.59 11.78 -27.64
N GLU A 69 5.75 11.90 -28.95
CA GLU A 69 4.95 11.14 -29.93
C GLU A 69 5.29 9.63 -29.93
N GLY A 70 6.12 9.17 -28.98
CA GLY A 70 6.68 7.83 -28.94
C GLY A 70 5.98 6.91 -27.96
N ASN A 71 5.25 5.94 -28.51
CA ASN A 71 4.70 4.73 -27.89
C ASN A 71 3.66 4.91 -26.77
N PRO A 72 2.47 4.29 -26.89
CA PRO A 72 1.49 4.29 -25.81
C PRO A 72 2.07 3.61 -24.56
N TYR A 73 1.68 4.09 -23.39
CA TYR A 73 2.00 3.47 -22.11
C TYR A 73 0.88 3.70 -21.10
N PHE A 74 0.86 2.88 -20.07
CA PHE A 74 -0.03 3.02 -18.92
C PHE A 74 0.73 2.81 -17.62
N GLY A 75 0.17 3.33 -16.52
CA GLY A 75 0.71 3.19 -15.17
C GLY A 75 -0.21 2.35 -14.30
N LEU A 76 0.33 1.35 -13.62
CA LEU A 76 -0.35 0.60 -12.56
C LEU A 76 0.12 1.09 -11.19
N GLU A 77 -0.80 1.22 -10.24
CA GLU A 77 -0.51 1.60 -8.86
C GLU A 77 -1.28 0.68 -7.89
N LEU A 78 -0.51 -0.05 -7.08
CA LEU A 78 -1.00 -0.86 -5.96
C LEU A 78 -0.57 -0.15 -4.66
N PRO A 79 -1.49 0.55 -3.97
CA PRO A 79 -1.20 1.14 -2.66
C PRO A 79 -1.10 0.07 -1.57
N GLY A 80 -0.68 0.45 -0.35
CA GLY A 80 -0.44 -0.46 0.76
C GLY A 80 -1.56 -1.45 1.04
N SER A 81 -2.81 -1.00 1.07
CA SER A 81 -3.93 -1.92 1.24
C SER A 81 -4.11 -2.90 0.09
N ALA A 82 -3.91 -2.46 -1.16
CA ALA A 82 -3.96 -3.37 -2.30
C ALA A 82 -2.82 -4.38 -2.24
N CYS A 83 -1.59 -3.92 -1.96
CA CYS A 83 -0.47 -4.80 -1.73
C CYS A 83 -0.76 -5.80 -0.60
N ASP A 84 -1.43 -5.39 0.48
CA ASP A 84 -1.85 -6.26 1.59
C ASP A 84 -2.85 -7.35 1.15
N ALA A 85 -3.71 -7.09 0.18
CA ALA A 85 -4.64 -8.11 -0.33
C ALA A 85 -4.02 -9.05 -1.37
N VAL A 86 -2.99 -8.62 -2.10
CA VAL A 86 -2.36 -9.46 -3.14
C VAL A 86 -1.42 -10.49 -2.51
N PRO A 87 -1.52 -11.79 -2.89
CA PRO A 87 -0.54 -12.80 -2.48
C PRO A 87 0.88 -12.48 -2.97
N ASP A 88 1.87 -12.64 -2.10
CA ASP A 88 3.28 -12.37 -2.46
C ASP A 88 3.73 -13.13 -3.71
N LYS A 89 3.26 -14.37 -3.87
CA LYS A 89 3.61 -15.20 -5.04
C LYS A 89 3.10 -14.62 -6.35
N LEU A 90 1.90 -14.04 -6.33
CA LEU A 90 1.30 -13.37 -7.49
C LEU A 90 2.06 -12.08 -7.84
N LEU A 91 2.46 -11.29 -6.84
CA LEU A 91 3.34 -10.14 -7.04
C LEU A 91 4.70 -10.55 -7.63
N GLN A 92 5.29 -11.66 -7.13
CA GLN A 92 6.55 -12.21 -7.63
C GLN A 92 6.45 -12.55 -9.11
N GLU A 93 5.42 -13.32 -9.49
CA GLU A 93 5.23 -13.80 -10.85
C GLU A 93 4.95 -12.65 -11.82
N PHE A 94 4.14 -11.68 -11.39
CA PHE A 94 3.92 -10.46 -12.16
C PHE A 94 5.23 -9.73 -12.44
N VAL A 95 6.08 -9.50 -11.43
CA VAL A 95 7.37 -8.81 -11.62
C VAL A 95 8.33 -9.61 -12.51
N ILE A 96 8.36 -10.94 -12.38
CA ILE A 96 9.17 -11.81 -13.27
C ILE A 96 8.72 -11.70 -14.72
N VAL A 97 7.40 -11.64 -14.97
CA VAL A 97 6.86 -11.45 -16.32
C VAL A 97 7.23 -10.08 -16.87
N LEU A 98 7.08 -9.02 -16.05
CA LEU A 98 7.52 -7.68 -16.42
C LEU A 98 9.01 -7.61 -16.77
N GLU A 99 9.84 -8.39 -16.08
CA GLU A 99 11.29 -8.41 -16.33
C GLU A 99 11.65 -9.10 -17.64
N ARG A 100 10.97 -10.19 -17.97
CA ARG A 100 11.35 -11.05 -19.11
C ARG A 100 10.71 -10.63 -20.41
N TRP A 101 9.48 -10.12 -20.37
CA TRP A 101 8.62 -10.05 -21.55
C TRP A 101 8.10 -8.65 -21.84
N GLU A 102 8.10 -7.76 -20.84
CA GLU A 102 7.54 -6.43 -21.00
C GLU A 102 8.62 -5.37 -21.08
N LYS A 103 8.40 -4.40 -21.96
CA LYS A 103 9.01 -3.09 -21.77
C LYS A 103 8.26 -2.43 -20.62
N ALA A 104 8.82 -2.51 -19.43
CA ALA A 104 8.24 -2.00 -18.19
C ALA A 104 9.30 -1.42 -17.26
N ARG A 105 8.90 -0.45 -16.43
CA ARG A 105 9.73 0.17 -15.39
C ARG A 105 8.95 0.29 -14.10
N ILE A 106 9.49 -0.23 -13.01
CA ILE A 106 8.92 -0.03 -11.69
C ILE A 106 9.31 1.38 -11.23
N THR A 107 8.32 2.24 -11.06
CA THR A 107 8.50 3.66 -10.80
C THR A 107 8.45 4.01 -9.31
N ARG A 108 7.85 3.15 -8.49
CA ARG A 108 7.85 3.26 -7.03
C ARG A 108 7.73 1.89 -6.37
N LEU A 109 8.53 1.67 -5.33
CA LEU A 109 8.42 0.52 -4.45
C LEU A 109 8.58 1.02 -3.01
N ASP A 110 7.60 0.72 -2.16
CA ASP A 110 7.71 0.94 -0.72
C ASP A 110 7.76 -0.42 -0.02
N LEU A 111 8.77 -0.62 0.82
CA LEU A 111 8.95 -1.81 1.64
C LEU A 111 8.72 -1.43 3.11
N ALA A 112 8.01 -2.27 3.86
CA ALA A 112 7.63 -1.98 5.23
C ALA A 112 8.00 -3.12 6.19
N TRP A 113 8.37 -2.73 7.40
CA TRP A 113 8.65 -3.61 8.53
C TRP A 113 7.84 -3.14 9.74
N ASP A 114 6.92 -3.98 10.22
CA ASP A 114 6.08 -3.70 11.39
C ASP A 114 6.61 -4.38 12.65
N GLY A 115 6.41 -3.74 13.81
CA GLY A 115 6.84 -4.29 15.09
C GLY A 115 8.33 -4.10 15.34
N THR A 116 8.91 -3.01 14.82
CA THR A 116 10.35 -2.73 14.99
C THR A 116 10.71 -2.56 16.46
N PRO A 117 11.91 -3.00 16.91
CA PRO A 117 12.35 -2.93 18.31
C PRO A 117 12.85 -1.53 18.72
N PHE A 118 12.35 -0.50 18.07
CA PHE A 118 12.71 0.89 18.30
C PHE A 118 11.53 1.82 18.00
N THR A 119 11.61 3.05 18.49
CA THR A 119 10.59 4.11 18.35
C THR A 119 11.03 5.20 17.36
N PRO A 120 10.10 6.02 16.82
CA PRO A 120 10.45 7.21 16.06
C PRO A 120 11.39 8.16 16.82
N GLU A 121 11.21 8.29 18.14
CA GLU A 121 12.02 9.10 19.04
C GLU A 121 13.47 8.61 19.10
N GLN A 122 13.69 7.30 19.26
CA GLN A 122 15.06 6.74 19.28
C GLN A 122 15.80 6.99 17.95
N VAL A 123 15.09 6.95 16.82
CA VAL A 123 15.70 7.27 15.53
C VAL A 123 16.02 8.77 15.43
N LYS A 124 15.13 9.64 15.91
CA LYS A 124 15.40 11.08 16.00
C LYS A 124 16.65 11.36 16.83
N GLU A 125 16.73 10.80 18.04
CA GLU A 125 17.87 10.96 18.94
C GLU A 125 19.18 10.51 18.28
N ALA A 126 19.18 9.34 17.62
CA ALA A 126 20.36 8.86 16.92
C ALA A 126 20.78 9.78 15.75
N VAL A 127 19.83 10.41 15.05
CA VAL A 127 20.15 11.41 14.02
C VAL A 127 20.75 12.67 14.64
N GLU A 128 20.19 13.15 15.75
CA GLU A 128 20.65 14.36 16.47
C GLU A 128 22.02 14.18 17.12
N LEU A 129 22.32 12.97 17.62
CA LEU A 129 23.62 12.58 18.16
C LEU A 129 24.64 12.22 17.07
N GLU A 130 24.31 12.47 15.80
CA GLU A 130 25.17 12.15 14.65
C GLU A 130 25.60 10.67 14.58
N GLN A 131 24.75 9.77 15.09
CA GLN A 131 24.90 8.32 15.11
C GLN A 131 24.27 7.66 13.86
N MET A 132 24.03 8.43 12.80
CA MET A 132 23.48 7.93 11.54
C MET A 132 24.53 7.98 10.42
N ARG A 133 24.88 6.81 9.90
CA ARG A 133 25.63 6.65 8.64
C ARG A 133 24.63 6.48 7.50
N SER A 134 24.56 7.44 6.58
CA SER A 134 23.61 7.38 5.48
C SER A 134 24.05 8.19 4.27
N TYR A 135 23.51 7.83 3.10
CA TYR A 135 23.53 8.67 1.89
C TYR A 135 22.51 9.82 1.92
N LEU A 136 21.73 9.96 3.01
CA LEU A 136 20.79 11.06 3.23
C LEU A 136 21.51 12.38 3.56
N ARG A 137 21.02 13.48 3.00
CA ARG A 137 21.33 14.82 3.52
C ARG A 137 20.51 15.06 4.79
N ARG A 138 21.18 15.29 5.94
CA ARG A 138 20.58 15.40 7.28
C ARG A 138 19.49 16.49 7.39
N GLU A 139 19.59 17.55 6.58
CA GLU A 139 18.65 18.69 6.51
C GLU A 139 17.19 18.34 6.17
N LYS A 140 16.90 17.08 5.83
CA LYS A 140 15.57 16.61 5.42
C LYS A 140 14.93 15.68 6.46
N MET A 141 15.22 15.89 7.73
CA MET A 141 14.51 15.25 8.84
C MET A 141 13.24 16.05 9.17
N LEU A 142 12.10 15.37 9.20
CA LEU A 142 10.85 15.91 9.72
C LEU A 142 10.33 14.96 10.79
N TYR A 143 10.23 15.45 12.01
CA TYR A 143 9.64 14.73 13.13
C TYR A 143 8.35 15.44 13.55
N SER A 144 7.30 14.67 13.80
CA SER A 144 5.99 15.19 14.20
C SER A 144 5.35 14.31 15.26
N ILE A 145 4.67 14.95 16.20
CA ILE A 145 3.88 14.31 17.25
C ILE A 145 2.45 14.82 17.12
N SER A 146 1.48 13.91 17.13
CA SER A 146 0.06 14.24 17.19
C SER A 146 -0.53 13.67 18.48
N PRO A 147 -0.44 14.39 19.62
CA PRO A 147 -0.76 13.85 20.94
C PRO A 147 -2.23 13.48 21.13
N TYR A 148 -3.14 14.00 20.30
CA TYR A 148 -4.58 13.73 20.37
C TYR A 148 -5.08 12.83 19.22
N GLU A 149 -4.20 12.41 18.31
CA GLU A 149 -4.59 11.51 17.23
C GLU A 149 -4.77 10.09 17.80
N LYS A 150 -5.90 9.45 17.48
CA LYS A 150 -6.17 8.08 17.89
C LYS A 150 -5.45 7.12 16.93
N ARG A 151 -4.67 6.20 17.49
CA ARG A 151 -4.07 5.07 16.78
C ARG A 151 -5.13 4.06 16.35
N GLU A 152 -4.77 3.21 15.40
CA GLU A 152 -5.66 2.12 14.96
C GLU A 152 -5.89 1.04 16.03
N ASP A 153 -4.98 0.92 17.01
CA ASP A 153 -5.15 0.04 18.19
C ASP A 153 -5.97 0.68 19.31
N GLY A 154 -6.45 1.92 19.10
CA GLY A 154 -7.29 2.65 20.05
C GLY A 154 -6.54 3.53 21.05
N GLN A 155 -5.20 3.47 21.13
CA GLN A 155 -4.42 4.35 21.99
C GLN A 155 -4.40 5.80 21.44
N ILE A 156 -4.13 6.77 22.32
CA ILE A 156 -4.06 8.19 21.96
C ILE A 156 -2.59 8.61 21.86
N GLY A 157 -2.28 9.41 20.84
CA GLY A 157 -0.97 9.98 20.59
C GLY A 157 -0.21 9.20 19.53
N THR A 158 0.23 9.86 18.46
CA THR A 158 1.10 9.26 17.43
C THR A 158 2.41 10.03 17.32
N SER A 159 3.48 9.34 16.97
CA SER A 159 4.74 9.97 16.54
C SER A 159 5.17 9.45 15.18
N SER A 160 5.79 10.33 14.40
CA SER A 160 6.34 9.97 13.11
C SER A 160 7.60 10.74 12.80
N LEU A 161 8.59 10.02 12.28
CA LEU A 161 9.83 10.55 11.75
C LEU A 161 9.89 10.27 10.26
N ARG A 162 10.31 11.26 9.47
CA ARG A 162 10.61 11.13 8.05
C ARG A 162 12.04 11.59 7.81
N LEU A 163 12.83 10.74 7.14
CA LEU A 163 14.19 11.06 6.72
C LEU A 163 14.26 11.09 5.19
N GLY A 164 14.55 12.26 4.64
CA GLY A 164 14.54 12.51 3.21
C GLY A 164 13.25 13.18 2.71
N SER A 165 13.19 13.43 1.41
CA SER A 165 12.04 14.10 0.79
C SER A 165 11.11 13.09 0.13
N SER A 166 9.82 13.40 0.06
CA SER A 166 8.89 12.60 -0.73
C SER A 166 9.29 12.57 -2.22
N GLN A 167 10.02 13.57 -2.71
CA GLN A 167 10.47 13.67 -4.11
C GLN A 167 11.85 13.06 -4.36
N SER A 168 12.58 12.61 -3.32
CA SER A 168 13.86 11.91 -3.55
C SER A 168 13.66 10.47 -4.01
N THR A 169 14.72 9.89 -4.58
CA THR A 169 14.74 8.50 -5.04
C THR A 169 14.63 7.49 -3.90
N ARG A 170 14.96 7.89 -2.67
CA ARG A 170 14.79 7.12 -1.43
C ARG A 170 14.31 8.03 -0.30
N MET A 171 13.52 7.48 0.62
CA MET A 171 13.05 8.14 1.84
C MET A 171 12.70 7.08 2.89
N LEU A 172 12.97 7.38 4.16
CA LEU A 172 12.53 6.55 5.29
C LEU A 172 11.38 7.21 6.04
N ARG A 173 10.47 6.39 6.55
CA ARG A 173 9.44 6.79 7.52
C ARG A 173 9.46 5.81 8.69
N VAL A 174 9.41 6.32 9.91
CA VAL A 174 9.25 5.54 11.14
C VAL A 174 8.07 6.12 11.89
N TYR A 175 7.04 5.33 12.17
CA TYR A 175 5.83 5.85 12.81
C TYR A 175 5.03 4.75 13.52
N ASP A 176 4.17 5.14 14.46
CA ASP A 176 3.45 4.21 15.34
C ASP A 176 1.92 4.29 15.22
N LYS A 177 1.41 4.96 14.18
CA LYS A 177 -0.02 5.16 13.92
C LYS A 177 -0.84 3.87 13.89
N HIS A 178 -0.24 2.76 13.46
CA HIS A 178 -0.91 1.45 13.33
C HIS A 178 -0.86 0.60 14.61
N GLY A 179 -0.36 1.14 15.73
CA GLY A 179 -0.09 0.40 16.96
C GLY A 179 1.40 0.02 17.04
N PRO A 180 1.83 -1.11 16.45
CA PRO A 180 3.26 -1.44 16.36
C PRO A 180 4.02 -0.38 15.54
N VAL A 181 5.25 -0.06 15.95
CA VAL A 181 6.10 0.85 15.18
C VAL A 181 6.42 0.22 13.82
N ARG A 182 6.20 0.99 12.77
CA ARG A 182 6.52 0.63 11.39
C ARG A 182 7.69 1.45 10.88
N LEU A 183 8.66 0.78 10.28
CA LEU A 183 9.66 1.37 9.39
C LEU A 183 9.21 1.15 7.94
N GLU A 184 9.25 2.20 7.12
CA GLU A 184 9.04 2.12 5.67
C GLU A 184 10.21 2.71 4.92
N MET A 185 10.70 1.97 3.92
CA MET A 185 11.63 2.45 2.91
C MET A 185 10.89 2.67 1.60
N GLN A 186 10.64 3.93 1.26
CA GLN A 186 10.12 4.33 -0.04
C GLN A 186 11.28 4.48 -1.03
N THR A 187 11.12 3.92 -2.23
CA THR A 187 12.05 4.09 -3.35
C THR A 187 11.30 4.53 -4.61
N ARG A 188 11.96 5.30 -5.49
CA ARG A 188 11.38 5.83 -6.73
C ARG A 188 12.34 5.72 -7.92
N ALA A 189 11.77 5.82 -9.12
CA ALA A 189 12.48 5.87 -10.40
C ALA A 189 13.45 4.70 -10.57
N GLU A 190 14.67 4.93 -11.05
CA GLU A 190 15.67 3.88 -11.32
C GLU A 190 15.98 3.05 -10.06
N ARG A 191 15.93 3.67 -8.88
CA ARG A 191 16.18 2.94 -7.63
C ARG A 191 15.05 1.97 -7.29
N ALA A 192 13.79 2.35 -7.54
CA ALA A 192 12.67 1.45 -7.35
C ALA A 192 12.76 0.24 -8.29
N ASP A 193 13.08 0.48 -9.57
CA ASP A 193 13.26 -0.58 -10.56
C ASP A 193 14.38 -1.55 -10.18
N MET A 194 15.55 -1.01 -9.80
CA MET A 194 16.68 -1.82 -9.36
C MET A 194 16.36 -2.67 -8.13
N ILE A 195 15.78 -2.08 -7.09
CA ILE A 195 15.46 -2.82 -5.85
C ILE A 195 14.36 -3.84 -6.10
N ALA A 196 13.32 -3.48 -6.85
CA ALA A 196 12.23 -4.41 -7.14
C ALA A 196 12.71 -5.63 -7.93
N ARG A 197 13.61 -5.43 -8.91
CA ARG A 197 14.19 -6.54 -9.69
C ARG A 197 15.17 -7.38 -8.88
N ASP A 198 15.83 -6.84 -7.87
CA ASP A 198 16.68 -7.67 -7.00
C ASP A 198 15.88 -8.41 -5.92
N VAL A 199 14.85 -7.77 -5.35
CA VAL A 199 14.06 -8.31 -4.24
C VAL A 199 12.93 -9.21 -4.77
N LEU A 200 12.03 -8.67 -5.59
CA LEU A 200 10.73 -9.30 -5.90
C LEU A 200 10.81 -10.44 -6.92
N VAL A 201 11.92 -10.61 -7.64
CA VAL A 201 12.12 -11.77 -8.53
C VAL A 201 12.53 -13.02 -7.75
N LYS A 202 13.05 -12.86 -6.53
CA LYS A 202 13.43 -13.97 -5.65
C LYS A 202 12.19 -14.61 -5.07
N LEU A 203 12.34 -15.82 -4.53
CA LEU A 203 11.26 -16.46 -3.79
C LEU A 203 10.84 -15.58 -2.59
N PRO A 204 9.54 -15.45 -2.30
CA PRO A 204 9.04 -14.53 -1.26
C PRO A 204 9.69 -14.68 0.12
N GLN A 205 10.11 -15.89 0.50
CA GLN A 205 10.82 -16.12 1.76
C GLN A 205 12.20 -15.43 1.84
N LEU A 206 12.79 -15.05 0.71
CA LEU A 206 14.10 -14.37 0.64
C LEU A 206 13.97 -12.84 0.53
N TRP A 207 12.74 -12.31 0.41
CA TRP A 207 12.55 -10.88 0.18
C TRP A 207 13.04 -10.02 1.34
N VAL A 208 12.78 -10.45 2.58
CA VAL A 208 13.14 -9.70 3.78
C VAL A 208 14.66 -9.51 3.89
N ASP A 209 15.44 -10.57 3.69
CA ASP A 209 16.91 -10.52 3.74
C ASP A 209 17.50 -9.59 2.68
N ARG A 210 16.94 -9.66 1.46
CA ARG A 210 17.36 -8.78 0.36
C ARG A 210 16.95 -7.33 0.60
N ALA A 211 15.74 -7.10 1.09
CA ALA A 211 15.25 -5.77 1.42
C ALA A 211 16.09 -5.11 2.54
N ILE A 212 16.47 -5.86 3.56
CA ILE A 212 17.36 -5.38 4.64
C ILE A 212 18.73 -5.00 4.08
N SER A 213 19.27 -5.75 3.13
CA SER A 213 20.55 -5.42 2.49
C SER A 213 20.49 -4.03 1.83
N HIS A 214 19.44 -3.75 1.05
CA HIS A 214 19.23 -2.40 0.45
C HIS A 214 18.98 -1.30 1.48
N LEU A 215 18.32 -1.64 2.59
CA LEU A 215 18.10 -0.71 3.70
C LEU A 215 19.42 -0.33 4.38
N ARG A 216 20.28 -1.31 4.68
CA ARG A 216 21.58 -1.10 5.33
C ARG A 216 22.57 -0.35 4.44
N ASP A 217 22.53 -0.63 3.14
CA ASP A 217 23.26 0.17 2.14
C ASP A 217 22.80 1.63 2.13
N TYR A 218 21.57 1.91 2.56
CA TYR A 218 21.04 3.26 2.57
C TYR A 218 21.24 3.98 3.92
N VAL A 219 21.04 3.28 5.02
CA VAL A 219 21.15 3.79 6.39
C VAL A 219 21.65 2.70 7.33
N ASP A 220 22.58 3.06 8.21
CA ASP A 220 22.89 2.31 9.42
C ASP A 220 22.98 3.30 10.59
N PHE A 221 22.56 2.85 11.77
CA PHE A 221 22.72 3.61 13.01
C PHE A 221 23.84 2.99 13.83
N ILE A 222 24.85 3.79 14.18
CA ILE A 222 26.12 3.35 14.74
C ILE A 222 26.53 4.17 15.96
N GLU A 223 27.28 3.55 16.86
CA GLU A 223 28.06 4.27 17.87
C GLU A 223 29.22 5.00 17.19
N GLN A 224 29.45 6.27 17.55
CA GLN A 224 30.49 7.08 16.89
C GLN A 224 31.91 6.59 17.16
N GLU A 225 32.18 6.11 18.37
CA GLU A 225 33.54 5.71 18.77
C GLU A 225 33.94 4.35 18.23
N THR A 226 32.99 3.41 18.15
CA THR A 226 33.26 2.00 17.83
C THR A 226 32.83 1.61 16.41
N GLU A 227 32.06 2.48 15.74
CA GLU A 227 31.35 2.22 14.47
C GLU A 227 30.43 0.98 14.48
N LYS A 228 30.17 0.41 15.66
CA LYS A 228 29.25 -0.73 15.81
C LYS A 228 27.81 -0.27 15.67
N LEU A 229 26.94 -1.15 15.17
CA LEU A 229 25.51 -0.87 15.10
C LEU A 229 24.94 -0.61 16.51
N LEU A 230 24.08 0.40 16.64
CA LEU A 230 23.34 0.62 17.89
C LEU A 230 22.54 -0.63 18.26
N PRO A 231 22.40 -0.99 19.55
CA PRO A 231 21.81 -2.27 19.96
C PRO A 231 20.40 -2.52 19.40
N TRP A 232 19.54 -1.49 19.37
CA TRP A 232 18.18 -1.58 18.84
C TRP A 232 18.18 -1.76 17.31
N TRP A 233 19.11 -1.13 16.60
CA TRP A 233 19.25 -1.27 15.15
C TRP A 233 19.82 -2.65 14.80
N ASN A 234 20.81 -3.10 15.55
CA ASN A 234 21.37 -4.45 15.43
C ASN A 234 20.31 -5.53 15.70
N ALA A 235 19.50 -5.35 16.74
CA ALA A 235 18.38 -6.25 17.03
C ALA A 235 17.36 -6.24 15.90
N PHE A 236 17.08 -5.09 15.30
CA PHE A 236 16.25 -5.01 14.11
C PHE A 236 16.89 -5.78 12.95
N VAL A 237 18.03 -5.37 12.40
CA VAL A 237 18.55 -5.94 11.14
C VAL A 237 18.85 -7.45 11.20
N ASN A 238 19.06 -8.02 12.40
CA ASN A 238 19.33 -9.45 12.58
C ASN A 238 18.13 -10.29 13.04
N ASN A 239 17.03 -9.69 13.51
CA ASN A 239 15.88 -10.43 14.06
C ASN A 239 14.61 -10.18 13.24
N GLN A 240 14.69 -10.52 11.95
CA GLN A 240 13.60 -10.33 11.00
C GLN A 240 12.87 -11.64 10.76
N ALA A 241 11.54 -11.61 10.84
CA ALA A 241 10.71 -12.72 10.41
C ALA A 241 9.91 -12.33 9.17
N ARG A 242 9.53 -13.32 8.36
CA ARG A 242 8.53 -13.09 7.33
C ARG A 242 7.15 -13.04 7.98
N ALA A 243 6.31 -12.11 7.53
CA ALA A 243 4.88 -12.20 7.77
C ALA A 243 4.27 -13.35 6.95
N MET A 244 3.83 -14.42 7.61
CA MET A 244 2.87 -15.34 7.00
C MET A 244 1.55 -14.59 6.87
N LYS A 245 1.43 -13.86 5.77
CA LYS A 245 0.30 -12.98 5.51
C LYS A 245 -0.97 -13.82 5.39
N THR A 246 -1.91 -13.60 6.29
CA THR A 246 -3.27 -14.07 6.03
C THR A 246 -3.81 -13.18 4.92
N VAL A 247 -4.01 -13.74 3.73
CA VAL A 247 -4.62 -13.02 2.61
C VAL A 247 -6.05 -12.70 3.02
N SER A 248 -6.28 -11.48 3.49
CA SER A 248 -7.59 -10.99 3.82
C SER A 248 -8.31 -10.56 2.54
N ASP A 249 -9.51 -11.10 2.32
CA ASP A 249 -10.32 -10.79 1.14
C ASP A 249 -10.50 -9.26 1.03
N ALA A 250 -10.03 -8.70 -0.08
CA ALA A 250 -10.05 -7.26 -0.34
C ALA A 250 -11.45 -6.66 -0.14
N ARG A 251 -12.48 -7.44 -0.47
CA ARG A 251 -13.88 -7.09 -0.26
C ARG A 251 -14.24 -6.97 1.21
N THR A 252 -13.84 -7.94 2.03
CA THR A 252 -14.12 -7.92 3.47
C THR A 252 -13.44 -6.72 4.12
N ILE A 253 -12.21 -6.41 3.72
CA ILE A 253 -11.51 -5.20 4.17
C ILE A 253 -12.28 -3.94 3.76
N GLU A 254 -12.69 -3.84 2.49
CA GLU A 254 -13.41 -2.67 1.99
C GLU A 254 -14.79 -2.51 2.66
N LEU A 255 -15.51 -3.61 2.92
CA LEU A 255 -16.78 -3.62 3.68
C LEU A 255 -16.57 -3.16 5.12
N ASN A 256 -15.55 -3.68 5.81
CA ASN A 256 -15.22 -3.26 7.17
C ASN A 256 -14.85 -1.77 7.23
N ARG A 257 -14.14 -1.25 6.22
CA ARG A 257 -13.86 0.19 6.10
C ARG A 257 -15.14 1.00 5.92
N MET A 258 -16.07 0.54 5.09
CA MET A 258 -17.38 1.21 4.93
C MET A 258 -18.18 1.20 6.24
N LEU A 259 -18.24 0.06 6.93
CA LEU A 259 -18.93 -0.07 8.22
C LEU A 259 -18.33 0.87 9.26
N ALA A 260 -17.00 0.91 9.40
CA ALA A 260 -16.33 1.81 10.32
C ALA A 260 -16.59 3.29 9.98
N TRP A 261 -16.61 3.66 8.69
CA TRP A 261 -16.98 5.02 8.29
C TRP A 261 -18.43 5.35 8.62
N VAL A 262 -19.37 4.43 8.35
CA VAL A 262 -20.78 4.60 8.72
C VAL A 262 -20.91 4.77 10.23
N ASP A 263 -20.29 3.90 11.02
CA ASP A 263 -20.30 3.96 12.48
C ASP A 263 -19.79 5.31 13.01
N ASN A 264 -18.63 5.75 12.52
CA ASN A 264 -17.98 6.96 13.04
C ASN A 264 -18.55 8.28 12.50
N GLN A 265 -19.06 8.32 11.28
CA GLN A 265 -19.40 9.58 10.59
C GLN A 265 -20.90 9.76 10.35
N VAL A 266 -21.62 8.65 10.18
CA VAL A 266 -23.01 8.68 9.69
C VAL A 266 -23.98 8.25 10.79
N SER A 267 -23.59 7.31 11.66
CA SER A 267 -24.46 6.73 12.67
C SER A 267 -24.99 7.73 13.70
N PRO A 268 -24.22 8.72 14.19
CA PRO A 268 -24.76 9.75 15.08
C PRO A 268 -25.92 10.52 14.44
N THR A 269 -25.77 10.91 13.17
CA THR A 269 -26.80 11.63 12.42
C THR A 269 -28.01 10.74 12.12
N LEU A 270 -27.79 9.47 11.74
CA LEU A 270 -28.88 8.52 11.50
C LEU A 270 -29.66 8.21 12.79
N SER A 271 -28.99 8.14 13.94
CA SER A 271 -29.65 7.96 15.25
C SER A 271 -30.62 9.09 15.53
N VAL A 272 -30.17 10.35 15.40
CA VAL A 272 -31.04 11.52 15.62
C VAL A 272 -32.21 11.53 14.64
N LEU A 273 -31.97 11.20 13.37
CA LEU A 273 -33.04 11.13 12.37
C LEU A 273 -34.05 10.02 12.66
N ALA A 274 -33.60 8.86 13.15
CA ALA A 274 -34.49 7.78 13.57
C ALA A 274 -35.37 8.18 14.75
N ASP A 275 -34.81 8.89 15.73
CA ASP A 275 -35.54 9.33 16.92
C ASP A 275 -36.57 10.43 16.61
N VAL A 276 -36.25 11.34 15.67
CA VAL A 276 -37.10 12.48 15.33
C VAL A 276 -38.15 12.15 14.26
N VAL A 277 -37.78 11.39 13.24
CA VAL A 277 -38.60 11.15 12.04
C VAL A 277 -39.12 9.71 11.96
N GLY A 278 -38.59 8.81 12.79
CA GLY A 278 -38.87 7.37 12.76
C GLY A 278 -37.90 6.61 11.86
N SER A 279 -37.68 5.32 12.18
CA SER A 279 -36.73 4.43 11.50
C SER A 279 -37.00 4.24 10.00
N GLN A 280 -38.23 4.47 9.55
CA GLN A 280 -38.66 4.39 8.15
C GLN A 280 -37.92 5.43 7.27
N ALA A 281 -37.48 6.56 7.83
CA ALA A 281 -36.68 7.54 7.10
C ALA A 281 -35.32 6.96 6.66
N ILE A 282 -34.73 6.05 7.46
CA ILE A 282 -33.48 5.37 7.13
C ILE A 282 -33.69 4.45 5.92
N GLU A 283 -34.80 3.70 5.90
CA GLU A 283 -35.14 2.84 4.76
C GLU A 283 -35.29 3.65 3.46
N ALA A 284 -35.91 4.83 3.53
CA ALA A 284 -36.02 5.73 2.39
C ALA A 284 -34.65 6.20 1.88
N PHE A 285 -33.70 6.50 2.78
CA PHE A 285 -32.32 6.82 2.39
C PHE A 285 -31.60 5.63 1.75
N VAL A 286 -31.83 4.40 2.23
CA VAL A 286 -31.27 3.19 1.62
C VAL A 286 -31.82 3.01 0.19
N VAL A 287 -33.13 3.18 -0.02
CA VAL A 287 -33.76 3.08 -1.35
C VAL A 287 -33.24 4.16 -2.30
N SER A 288 -33.17 5.41 -1.85
CA SER A 288 -32.58 6.51 -2.63
C SER A 288 -31.09 6.24 -2.92
N GLY A 289 -30.35 5.76 -1.94
CA GLY A 289 -28.95 5.39 -2.05
C GLY A 289 -28.72 4.32 -3.12
N ARG A 290 -29.55 3.26 -3.16
CA ARG A 290 -29.49 2.21 -4.20
C ARG A 290 -29.55 2.78 -5.62
N ARG A 291 -30.36 3.80 -5.85
CA ARG A 291 -30.50 4.47 -7.17
C ARG A 291 -29.29 5.33 -7.55
N LYS A 292 -28.51 5.76 -6.55
CA LYS A 292 -27.35 6.65 -6.71
C LYS A 292 -26.01 5.93 -6.57
N ARG A 293 -26.01 4.60 -6.39
CA ARG A 293 -24.79 3.80 -6.30
C ARG A 293 -24.02 3.89 -7.61
N GLY A 294 -22.81 4.42 -7.54
CA GLY A 294 -21.86 4.33 -8.64
C GLY A 294 -21.33 2.90 -8.81
N HIS A 295 -20.65 2.66 -9.92
CA HIS A 295 -20.11 1.34 -10.28
C HIS A 295 -19.25 0.69 -9.18
N LYS A 296 -18.57 1.47 -8.31
CA LYS A 296 -17.75 0.95 -7.19
C LYS A 296 -18.55 0.01 -6.29
N PHE A 297 -19.79 0.39 -5.96
CA PHE A 297 -20.66 -0.42 -5.13
C PHE A 297 -21.18 -1.65 -5.89
N ASN A 298 -21.33 -1.55 -7.20
CA ASN A 298 -21.75 -2.68 -8.04
C ASN A 298 -20.67 -3.76 -8.10
N ALA A 299 -19.37 -3.43 -8.17
CA ALA A 299 -18.30 -4.43 -8.11
C ALA A 299 -18.27 -5.21 -6.79
N LEU A 300 -18.53 -4.53 -5.66
CA LEU A 300 -18.64 -5.21 -4.36
C LEU A 300 -19.81 -6.19 -4.32
N LEU A 301 -20.93 -5.85 -4.98
CA LEU A 301 -22.14 -6.69 -5.04
C LEU A 301 -22.01 -7.83 -6.06
N GLU A 302 -21.44 -7.59 -7.23
CA GLU A 302 -21.21 -8.60 -8.27
C GLU A 302 -20.23 -9.68 -7.81
N ALA A 303 -19.22 -9.30 -7.03
CA ALA A 303 -18.32 -10.24 -6.38
C ALA A 303 -19.07 -11.14 -5.36
N SER A 304 -20.14 -10.65 -4.71
CA SER A 304 -20.97 -11.42 -3.77
C SER A 304 -21.80 -12.50 -4.49
N ALA A 305 -22.31 -12.19 -5.69
CA ALA A 305 -23.08 -13.15 -6.50
C ALA A 305 -22.22 -14.31 -7.06
N LYS A 306 -20.92 -14.08 -7.32
CA LYS A 306 -20.00 -15.13 -7.79
C LYS A 306 -19.45 -16.03 -6.66
N GLY A 307 -19.36 -15.53 -5.43
CA GLY A 307 -18.92 -16.32 -4.26
C GLY A 307 -19.99 -17.25 -3.68
N GLY A 308 -21.27 -16.99 -3.94
CA GLY A 308 -22.40 -17.79 -3.43
C GLY A 308 -22.67 -19.11 -4.18
N LYS A 309 -21.93 -19.43 -5.26
CA LYS A 309 -22.12 -20.67 -6.04
C LYS A 309 -21.19 -21.83 -5.64
N ALA A 310 -20.33 -21.66 -4.63
CA ALA A 310 -19.41 -22.72 -4.19
C ALA A 310 -19.85 -23.47 -2.92
N HIS A 311 -21.03 -23.18 -2.36
CA HIS A 311 -21.61 -23.91 -1.22
C HIS A 311 -23.11 -24.11 -1.42
N GLY A 312 -23.47 -25.15 -2.18
CA GLY A 312 -24.85 -25.56 -2.39
C GLY A 312 -24.93 -27.00 -2.85
N SER A 313 -25.38 -27.85 -1.91
CA SER A 313 -25.96 -29.20 -2.07
C SER A 313 -25.10 -30.31 -2.68
N SER A 314 -24.41 -31.04 -1.81
CA SER A 314 -24.29 -32.50 -1.91
C SER A 314 -24.91 -33.11 -0.66
N GLU A 315 -26.20 -33.40 -0.70
CA GLU A 315 -26.86 -34.39 0.15
C GLU A 315 -28.25 -34.69 -0.43
N GLU A 316 -28.57 -36.00 -0.46
CA GLU A 316 -29.84 -36.67 -0.80
C GLU A 316 -30.14 -36.99 -2.27
N GLU A 317 -29.55 -38.11 -2.73
CA GLU A 317 -30.31 -39.34 -3.08
C GLU A 317 -29.52 -40.59 -2.66
#